data_AF-A0A1I1EFL3-F1
#
_entry.id   AF-A0A1I1EFL3-F1
#
_cell.length_a   1.000
_cell.length_b   1.000
_cell.length_c   1.000
_cell.angle_alpha   90.00
_cell.angle_beta   90.00
_cell.angle_gamma   90.00
#
_symmetry.space_group_name_H-M   'P 1'
#
loop_
_entity.id
_entity.type
_entity.pdbx_description
1 polymer ?
#
loop_
_entity_poly.entity_id
_entity_poly.type
_entity_poly.pdbx_seq_one_letter_code
_entity_poly.pdbx_strand_id
1 'polypeptide(L)'
;MYFWGMDISAFKSSLQQPAPPIGLTVQQEALWYDAKGEWEKAHDLINDLDDKQSAHIHAYLHRKEGDLWNADYWYRRAGRSRPALTLEEEWEDLARILFF
;
A
#
# COMPACT_ATOMS: atom_id res chain seq x y z
N MET A 1 15.53 -5.06 -25.57
CA MET A 1 15.20 -4.01 -24.59
C MET A 1 14.32 -4.66 -23.54
N TYR A 2 14.88 -5.06 -22.41
CA TYR A 2 14.15 -5.82 -21.39
C TYR A 2 13.44 -4.83 -20.47
N PHE A 3 12.11 -4.86 -20.44
CA PHE A 3 11.32 -4.23 -19.38
C PHE A 3 11.54 -5.04 -18.10
N TRP A 4 12.56 -4.67 -17.33
CA TRP A 4 12.66 -5.12 -15.95
C TRP A 4 11.60 -4.34 -15.17
N GLY A 5 10.47 -4.99 -14.90
CA GLY A 5 9.52 -4.47 -13.91
C GLY A 5 10.21 -4.29 -12.56
N MET A 6 9.76 -3.32 -11.77
CA MET A 6 10.25 -3.14 -10.41
C MET A 6 9.91 -4.38 -9.58
N ASP A 7 10.90 -5.00 -8.93
CA ASP A 7 10.67 -6.00 -7.90
C ASP A 7 10.59 -5.37 -6.51
N ILE A 8 10.19 -6.15 -5.51
CA ILE A 8 10.06 -5.67 -4.14
C ILE A 8 11.38 -5.15 -3.54
N SER A 9 12.54 -5.71 -3.93
CA SER A 9 13.82 -5.25 -3.41
C SER A 9 14.16 -3.87 -3.98
N ALA A 10 13.97 -3.68 -5.29
CA ALA A 10 14.14 -2.40 -5.95
C ALA A 10 13.16 -1.35 -5.40
N PHE A 11 11.91 -1.74 -5.14
CA PHE A 11 10.91 -0.89 -4.51
C PHE A 11 11.36 -0.43 -3.11
N LYS A 12 11.79 -1.35 -2.24
CA LYS A 12 12.29 -1.00 -0.90
C LYS A 12 13.53 -0.10 -0.95
N SER A 13 14.46 -0.35 -1.88
CA SER A 13 15.62 0.52 -2.08
C SER A 13 15.22 1.93 -2.52
N SER A 14 14.13 2.07 -3.28
CA SER A 14 13.64 3.38 -3.73
C SER A 14 13.16 4.29 -2.59
N LEU A 15 12.88 3.76 -1.40
CA LEU A 15 12.48 4.56 -0.23
C LEU A 15 13.57 5.54 0.22
N GLN A 16 14.83 5.32 -0.19
CA GLN A 16 15.93 6.25 0.05
C GLN A 16 15.90 7.48 -0.89
N GLN A 17 15.09 7.45 -1.94
CA GLN A 17 14.95 8.55 -2.89
C GLN A 17 13.99 9.62 -2.35
N PRO A 18 14.11 10.88 -2.82
CA PRO A 18 13.21 11.96 -2.41
C PRO A 18 11.82 11.88 -3.08
N ALA A 19 11.65 11.06 -4.10
CA ALA A 19 10.41 10.90 -4.85
C ALA A 19 10.23 9.43 -5.28
N PRO A 20 8.97 8.96 -5.49
CA PRO A 20 8.72 7.62 -5.98
C PRO A 20 9.31 7.42 -7.39
N PRO A 21 9.74 6.20 -7.74
CA PRO A 21 10.13 5.84 -9.10
C PRO A 21 9.04 6.16 -10.13
N ILE A 22 9.46 6.58 -11.32
CA ILE A 22 8.54 6.78 -12.45
C ILE A 22 7.99 5.41 -12.89
N GLY A 23 6.67 5.36 -13.13
CA GLY A 23 6.00 4.17 -13.66
C GLY A 23 5.42 3.24 -12.59
N LEU A 24 5.41 3.67 -11.32
CA LEU A 24 4.58 3.02 -10.30
C LEU A 24 3.09 3.19 -10.63
N THR A 25 2.30 2.18 -10.25
CA THR A 25 0.84 2.32 -10.16
C THR A 25 0.46 3.18 -8.95
N VAL A 26 -0.75 3.73 -8.95
CA VAL A 26 -1.25 4.56 -7.83
C VAL A 26 -1.18 3.82 -6.49
N GLN A 27 -1.49 2.52 -6.49
CA GLN A 27 -1.41 1.64 -5.32
C GLN A 27 0.02 1.48 -4.80
N GLN A 28 0.99 1.31 -5.69
CA GLN A 28 2.40 1.22 -5.33
C GLN A 28 2.93 2.57 -4.82
N GLU A 29 2.52 3.68 -5.42
CA GLU A 29 2.84 5.02 -4.92
C GLU A 29 2.26 5.27 -3.52
N ALA A 30 1.03 4.83 -3.25
CA ALA A 30 0.42 4.94 -1.94
C ALA A 30 1.25 4.21 -0.86
N LEU A 31 1.66 2.96 -1.10
CA LEU A 31 2.54 2.25 -0.17
C LEU A 31 3.92 2.91 -0.02
N TRP A 32 4.44 3.51 -1.09
CA TRP A 32 5.70 4.23 -1.05
C TRP A 32 5.61 5.44 -0.11
N TYR A 33 4.56 6.26 -0.26
CA TYR A 33 4.34 7.42 0.60
C TYR A 33 4.06 7.01 2.05
N ASP A 34 3.29 5.95 2.28
CA ASP A 34 3.06 5.44 3.63
C ASP A 34 4.36 5.03 4.33
N ALA A 35 5.27 4.35 3.62
CA ALA A 35 6.57 3.95 4.15
C ALA A 35 7.50 5.15 4.43
N LYS A 36 7.24 6.30 3.81
CA LYS A 36 7.93 7.57 4.09
C LYS A 36 7.31 8.34 5.26
N GLY A 37 6.23 7.83 5.85
CA GLY A 37 5.49 8.50 6.91
C GLY A 37 4.46 9.52 6.40
N GLU A 38 4.24 9.59 5.09
CA GLU A 38 3.31 10.52 4.43
C GLU A 38 1.92 9.88 4.31
N TRP A 39 1.31 9.55 5.45
CA TRP A 39 0.05 8.80 5.52
C TRP A 39 -1.10 9.49 4.75
N GLU A 40 -1.27 10.81 4.91
CA GLU A 40 -2.34 11.57 4.26
C GLU A 40 -2.24 11.47 2.74
N LYS A 41 -1.02 11.64 2.21
CA LYS A 41 -0.74 11.50 0.79
C LYS A 41 -1.00 10.08 0.28
N ALA A 42 -0.63 9.07 1.06
CA ALA A 42 -0.91 7.67 0.72
C ALA A 42 -2.42 7.42 0.65
N HIS A 43 -3.18 7.92 1.63
CA HIS A 43 -4.63 7.78 1.70
C HIS A 43 -5.33 8.50 0.54
N ASP A 44 -4.95 9.74 0.25
CA ASP A 44 -5.55 10.55 -0.82
C ASP A 44 -5.39 9.93 -2.21
N LEU A 45 -4.24 9.32 -2.49
CA LEU A 45 -3.97 8.67 -3.78
C LEU A 45 -4.99 7.58 -4.12
N ILE A 46 -5.47 6.85 -3.12
CA ILE A 46 -6.38 5.72 -3.30
C ILE A 46 -7.82 6.01 -2.85
N ASN A 47 -8.10 7.22 -2.34
CA ASN A 47 -9.39 7.60 -1.75
C ASN A 47 -10.60 7.33 -2.66
N ASP A 48 -10.45 7.66 -3.94
CA ASP A 48 -11.55 7.61 -4.91
C ASP A 48 -11.53 6.34 -5.77
N LEU A 49 -10.65 5.38 -5.46
CA LEU A 49 -10.53 4.12 -6.21
C LEU A 49 -11.45 3.03 -5.62
N ASP A 50 -12.14 2.30 -6.49
CA ASP A 50 -13.15 1.31 -6.08
C ASP A 50 -12.70 -0.15 -6.23
N ASP A 51 -11.44 -0.38 -6.62
CA ASP A 51 -10.87 -1.70 -6.81
C ASP A 51 -10.42 -2.36 -5.49
N LYS A 52 -10.25 -3.70 -5.54
CA LYS A 52 -9.90 -4.50 -4.36
C LYS A 52 -8.48 -4.25 -3.83
N GLN A 53 -7.53 -3.84 -4.68
CA GLN A 53 -6.17 -3.57 -4.25
C GLN A 53 -6.12 -2.26 -3.47
N SER A 54 -6.75 -1.21 -4.00
CA SER A 54 -6.91 0.09 -3.32
C SER A 54 -7.64 -0.07 -1.99
N ALA A 55 -8.75 -0.81 -1.96
CA ALA A 55 -9.47 -1.11 -0.73
C ALA A 55 -8.61 -1.86 0.32
N HIS A 56 -7.68 -2.73 -0.11
CA HIS A 56 -6.80 -3.45 0.81
C HIS A 56 -5.77 -2.51 1.45
N ILE A 57 -5.24 -1.55 0.68
CA ILE A 57 -4.32 -0.54 1.18
C ILE A 57 -5.06 0.43 2.12
N HIS A 58 -6.28 0.87 1.77
CA HIS A 58 -7.13 1.66 2.68
C HIS A 58 -7.35 0.97 4.02
N ALA A 59 -7.65 -0.33 3.99
CA ALA A 59 -7.84 -1.10 5.21
C ALA A 59 -6.61 -1.07 6.12
N TYR A 60 -5.43 -1.27 5.54
CA TYR A 60 -4.15 -1.15 6.23
C TYR A 60 -3.89 0.27 6.77
N LEU A 61 -4.15 1.31 5.98
CA LEU A 61 -3.95 2.71 6.39
C LEU A 61 -4.85 3.10 7.57
N HIS A 62 -6.13 2.71 7.54
CA HIS A 62 -7.05 2.92 8.66
C HIS A 62 -6.66 2.10 9.90
N ARG A 63 -6.12 0.89 9.69
CA ARG A 63 -5.58 0.08 10.79
C ARG A 63 -4.38 0.77 11.45
N LYS A 64 -3.49 1.39 10.65
CA LYS A 64 -2.29 2.09 11.11
C LYS A 64 -2.61 3.35 11.92
N GLU A 65 -3.64 4.11 11.54
CA GLU A 65 -4.09 5.29 12.32
C GLU A 65 -4.91 4.93 13.57
N GLY A 66 -5.44 3.69 13.63
CA GLY A 66 -6.20 3.18 14.78
C GLY A 66 -7.73 3.18 14.60
N ASP A 67 -8.26 3.55 13.42
CA ASP A 67 -9.69 3.40 13.10
C ASP A 67 -9.99 1.96 12.67
N LEU A 68 -10.09 1.07 13.66
CA LEU A 68 -10.30 -0.35 13.43
C LEU A 68 -11.65 -0.68 12.78
N TRP A 69 -12.68 0.11 13.04
CA TRP A 69 -14.01 -0.13 12.47
C TRP A 69 -14.00 0.15 10.97
N ASN A 70 -13.39 1.27 10.57
CA ASN A 70 -13.27 1.63 9.16
C ASN A 70 -12.27 0.71 8.44
N ALA A 71 -11.17 0.35 9.09
CA ALA A 71 -10.26 -0.69 8.60
C ALA A 71 -11.03 -1.99 8.27
N ASP A 72 -11.88 -2.47 9.19
CA ASP A 72 -12.68 -3.68 8.98
C ASP A 72 -13.71 -3.53 7.85
N TYR A 73 -14.27 -2.34 7.64
CA TYR A 73 -15.09 -2.03 6.48
C TYR A 73 -14.29 -2.19 5.17
N TRP A 74 -13.09 -1.62 5.10
CA TRP A 74 -12.25 -1.70 3.90
C TRP A 74 -11.65 -3.09 3.66
N TYR A 75 -11.29 -3.85 4.70
CA TYR A 75 -10.90 -5.26 4.53
C TYR A 75 -12.03 -6.05 3.87
N ARG A 76 -13.28 -5.85 4.30
CA ARG A 76 -14.46 -6.49 3.69
C ARG A 76 -14.63 -6.06 2.22
N ARG A 77 -14.43 -4.78 1.90
CA ARG A 77 -14.43 -4.28 0.51
C ARG A 77 -13.34 -4.93 -0.35
N ALA A 78 -12.17 -5.18 0.22
CA ALA A 78 -11.08 -5.91 -0.40
C ALA A 78 -11.33 -7.44 -0.53
N GLY A 79 -12.40 -7.96 0.10
CA GLY A 79 -12.68 -9.40 0.17
C GLY A 79 -11.73 -10.15 1.11
N ARG A 80 -11.22 -9.49 2.15
CA ARG A 80 -10.25 -10.02 3.11
C ARG A 80 -10.76 -9.82 4.55
N SER A 81 -10.13 -10.50 5.50
CA SER A 81 -10.28 -10.23 6.93
C SER A 81 -9.01 -9.53 7.44
N ARG A 82 -9.13 -8.73 8.49
CA ARG A 82 -7.98 -8.08 9.13
C ARG A 82 -6.94 -9.15 9.54
N PRO A 83 -5.68 -9.02 9.13
CA PRO A 83 -4.67 -10.03 9.44
C PRO A 83 -4.25 -9.97 10.92
N ALA A 84 -3.77 -11.10 11.43
CA ALA A 84 -3.12 -11.20 12.74
C ALA A 84 -1.59 -11.01 12.62
N LEU A 85 -1.17 -10.03 11.81
CA LEU A 85 0.22 -9.66 11.55
C LEU A 85 0.56 -8.33 12.22
N THR A 86 1.84 -7.97 12.35
CA THR A 86 2.20 -6.57 12.67
C THR A 86 1.85 -5.64 11.50
N LEU A 87 1.93 -4.32 11.70
CA LEU A 87 1.73 -3.35 10.62
C LEU A 87 2.86 -3.43 9.59
N GLU A 88 4.08 -3.69 10.03
CA GLU A 88 5.25 -3.85 9.17
C GLU A 88 5.13 -5.10 8.30
N GLU A 89 4.73 -6.23 8.90
CA GLU A 89 4.50 -7.48 8.17
C GLU A 89 3.38 -7.33 7.12
N GLU A 90 2.27 -6.68 7.47
CA GLU A 90 1.18 -6.43 6.53
C GLU A 90 1.60 -5.49 5.39
N TRP A 91 2.36 -4.43 5.68
CA TRP A 91 2.91 -3.54 4.65
C TRP A 91 3.80 -4.31 3.67
N GLU A 92 4.65 -5.21 4.18
CA GLU A 92 5.49 -6.04 3.32
C GLU A 92 4.67 -6.98 2.43
N ASP A 93 3.62 -7.59 2.98
CA ASP A 93 2.74 -8.47 2.21
C ASP A 93 1.96 -7.72 1.14
N LEU A 94 1.48 -6.50 1.45
CA LEU A 94 0.89 -5.59 0.47
C LEU A 94 1.88 -5.27 -0.65
N ALA A 95 3.12 -4.91 -0.30
CA ALA A 95 4.16 -4.65 -1.30
C ALA A 95 4.41 -5.89 -2.17
N ARG A 96 4.51 -7.10 -1.58
CA ARG A 96 4.66 -8.34 -2.38
C ARG A 96 3.50 -8.49 -3.36
N ILE A 97 2.25 -8.36 -2.90
CA ILE A 97 1.06 -8.53 -3.73
C ILE A 97 1.02 -7.58 -4.94
N LEU A 98 1.54 -6.35 -4.81
CA LEU A 98 1.51 -5.36 -5.89
C LEU A 98 2.64 -5.50 -6.93
N PHE A 99 3.68 -6.27 -6.63
CA PHE A 99 4.85 -6.46 -7.50
C PHE A 99 5.02 -7.91 -8.00
N PHE A 100 3.98 -8.75 -7.82
CA PHE A 100 3.84 -10.11 -8.38
C PHE A 100 2.60 -10.20 -9.28
#